data_AF-A0A2X3WMD8-F1
#
_entry.id   AF-A0A2X3WMD8-F1
#
_cell.length_a   1.000
_cell.length_b   1.000
_cell.length_c   1.000
_cell.angle_alpha   90.00
_cell.angle_beta   90.00
_cell.angle_gamma   90.00
#
_symmetry.space_group_name_H-M   'P 1'
#
loop_
_entity.id
_entity.type
_entity.pdbx_description
1 polymer ?
#
loop_
_entity_poly.entity_id
_entity_poly.type
_entity_poly.pdbx_seq_one_letter_code
_entity_poly.pdbx_strand_id
1 'polypeptide(L)'
;MNNVPADEMVFKRTPSQIGRNVELCHPPKVLDKVKKIFNLLRSGERDQVPMWFKSERLGKFVYVTYAAVRDDQGHFQGVLEYVQDIQPFFELESDLNRDID
;
A
#
# COMPACT_ATOMS: atom_id res chain seq x y z
N MET A 1 12.70 -1.59 14.75
CA MET A 1 11.53 -1.59 13.85
C MET A 1 12.03 -1.13 12.49
N ASN A 2 11.96 -1.99 11.48
CA ASN A 2 12.50 -1.72 10.15
C ASN A 2 11.44 -1.01 9.30
N ASN A 3 11.12 0.24 9.61
CA ASN A 3 10.30 1.09 8.75
C ASN A 3 11.18 2.05 7.96
N VAL A 4 10.74 2.36 6.73
CA VAL A 4 11.42 3.35 5.87
C VAL A 4 11.44 4.72 6.57
N PRO A 5 12.59 5.42 6.60
CA PRO A 5 12.67 6.78 7.11
C PRO A 5 11.61 7.71 6.49
N ALA A 6 11.10 8.67 7.27
CA ALA A 6 9.96 9.50 6.87
C ALA A 6 10.21 10.28 5.56
N ASP A 7 11.45 10.71 5.33
CA ASP A 7 11.96 11.41 4.14
C ASP A 7 12.08 10.50 2.90
N GLU A 8 12.22 9.19 3.10
CA GLU A 8 12.26 8.18 2.04
C GLU A 8 10.88 7.57 1.70
N MET A 9 9.85 7.79 2.54
CA MET A 9 8.50 7.28 2.27
C MET A 9 7.93 7.82 0.95
N VAL A 10 7.36 6.92 0.14
CA VAL A 10 6.65 7.25 -1.11
C VAL A 10 5.39 8.06 -0.83
N PHE A 11 4.57 7.61 0.12
CA PHE A 11 3.43 8.33 0.65
C PHE A 11 3.75 8.80 2.06
N LYS A 12 3.91 10.12 2.23
CA LYS A 12 4.20 10.71 3.54
C LYS A 12 3.03 10.47 4.50
N ARG A 13 3.36 10.03 5.71
CA ARG A 13 2.44 9.93 6.84
C ARG A 13 2.94 10.82 7.96
N THR A 14 2.04 11.54 8.62
CA THR A 14 2.37 12.40 9.76
C THR A 14 1.66 11.89 11.03
N PRO A 15 2.27 11.99 12.22
CA PRO A 15 1.63 11.55 13.47
C PRO A 15 0.25 12.18 13.71
N SER A 16 0.06 13.42 13.26
CA SER A 16 -1.21 14.15 13.35
C SER A 16 -2.39 13.54 12.59
N GLN A 17 -2.14 12.60 11.66
CA GLN A 17 -3.17 11.91 10.90
C GLN A 17 -3.79 10.72 11.66
N ILE A 18 -3.14 10.24 12.72
CA ILE A 18 -3.63 9.11 13.51
C ILE A 18 -4.99 9.46 14.12
N GLY A 19 -5.95 8.53 14.02
CA GLY A 19 -7.32 8.69 14.53
C GLY A 19 -8.23 9.57 13.68
N ARG A 20 -7.74 10.17 12.58
CA ARG A 20 -8.60 10.90 11.64
C ARG A 20 -9.29 9.93 10.69
N ASN A 21 -10.49 10.31 10.25
CA ASN A 21 -11.15 9.62 9.16
C ASN A 21 -10.28 9.70 7.89
N VAL A 22 -10.14 8.59 7.16
CA VAL A 22 -9.32 8.47 5.94
C VAL A 22 -9.65 9.53 4.89
N GLU A 23 -10.89 10.02 4.87
CA GLU A 23 -11.32 11.08 3.96
C GLU A 23 -10.59 12.41 4.22
N LEU A 24 -10.15 12.65 5.45
CA LEU A 24 -9.38 13.83 5.85
C LEU A 24 -7.88 13.67 5.64
N CYS A 25 -7.42 12.48 5.23
CA CYS A 25 -6.01 12.17 5.01
C CYS A 25 -5.60 12.25 3.53
N HIS A 26 -6.56 12.47 2.63
CA HIS A 26 -6.33 12.51 1.19
C HIS A 26 -6.85 13.82 0.57
N PRO A 27 -6.17 14.36 -0.47
CA PRO A 27 -6.68 15.50 -1.21
C PRO A 27 -7.96 15.12 -1.98
N PRO A 28 -8.89 16.06 -2.22
CA PRO A 28 -10.20 15.77 -2.82
C PRO A 28 -10.13 14.95 -4.12
N LYS A 29 -9.15 15.26 -4.98
CA LYS A 29 -8.95 14.58 -6.27
C LYS A 29 -8.64 13.07 -6.20
N VAL A 30 -8.19 12.57 -5.05
CA VAL A 30 -7.85 11.14 -4.83
C VAL A 30 -8.93 10.43 -4.03
N LEU A 31 -9.79 11.19 -3.34
CA LEU A 31 -10.75 10.67 -2.37
C LEU A 31 -11.75 9.69 -2.99
N ASP A 32 -12.28 10.01 -4.17
CA ASP A 32 -13.26 9.15 -4.84
C ASP A 32 -12.68 7.78 -5.20
N LYS A 33 -11.40 7.74 -5.58
CA LYS A 33 -10.70 6.48 -5.86
C LYS A 33 -10.52 5.66 -4.59
N VAL A 34 -10.12 6.28 -3.49
CA VAL A 34 -9.97 5.61 -2.18
C VAL A 34 -11.31 5.05 -1.71
N LYS A 35 -12.39 5.82 -1.81
CA LYS A 35 -13.76 5.37 -1.47
C LYS A 35 -14.16 4.15 -2.28
N LYS A 36 -13.91 4.16 -3.60
CA LYS A 36 -14.21 3.02 -4.46
C LYS A 36 -13.42 1.77 -4.05
N ILE A 37 -12.12 1.91 -3.79
CA ILE A 37 -11.28 0.80 -3.32
C ILE A 37 -11.82 0.23 -2.02
N PHE A 38 -12.16 1.09 -1.06
CA PHE A 38 -12.63 0.66 0.26
C PHE A 38 -13.99 -0.05 0.17
N ASN A 39 -14.87 0.38 -0.74
CA ASN A 39 -16.12 -0.31 -0.99
C ASN A 39 -15.92 -1.71 -1.57
N LEU A 40 -15.02 -1.86 -2.57
CA LEU A 40 -14.70 -3.16 -3.17
C LEU A 40 -14.13 -4.14 -2.13
N LEU A 41 -13.26 -3.66 -1.24
CA LEU A 41 -12.64 -4.46 -0.19
C LEU A 41 -13.64 -4.83 0.91
N ARG A 42 -14.45 -3.85 1.35
CA ARG A 42 -15.47 -4.05 2.40
C ARG A 42 -16.57 -5.00 1.95
N SER A 43 -17.03 -4.90 0.70
CA SER A 43 -18.08 -5.76 0.16
C SER A 43 -17.63 -7.20 -0.07
N GLY A 44 -16.32 -7.45 -0.16
CA GLY A 44 -15.76 -8.75 -0.54
C GLY A 44 -15.73 -8.99 -2.05
N GLU A 45 -16.03 -7.98 -2.88
CA GLU A 45 -15.86 -8.10 -4.34
C GLU A 45 -14.40 -8.31 -4.74
N ARG A 46 -13.47 -7.80 -3.93
CA ARG A 46 -12.02 -7.97 -4.05
C ARG A 46 -11.40 -8.13 -2.67
N ASP A 47 -10.37 -8.96 -2.57
CA ASP A 47 -9.52 -9.00 -1.37
C ASP A 47 -8.31 -8.08 -1.48
N GLN A 48 -7.90 -7.73 -2.69
CA GLN A 48 -6.80 -6.82 -2.95
C GLN A 48 -7.07 -5.92 -4.16
N VAL A 49 -6.55 -4.68 -4.09
CA VAL A 49 -6.50 -3.76 -5.23
C VAL A 49 -5.07 -3.26 -5.42
N PRO A 50 -4.35 -3.71 -6.46
CA PRO A 50 -3.01 -3.24 -6.77
C PRO A 50 -3.01 -1.95 -7.62
N MET A 51 -1.97 -1.14 -7.45
CA MET A 51 -1.63 0.02 -8.29
C MET A 51 -0.12 0.09 -8.43
N TRP A 52 0.39 0.48 -9.58
CA TRP A 52 1.83 0.73 -9.76
C TRP A 52 2.11 1.96 -10.60
N PHE A 53 3.25 2.59 -10.32
CA PHE A 53 3.75 3.73 -11.08
C PHE A 53 5.25 3.91 -10.88
N LYS A 54 5.93 4.49 -11.89
CA LYS A 54 7.32 4.90 -11.75
C LYS A 54 7.40 6.25 -11.03
N SER A 55 8.18 6.33 -9.96
CA SER A 55 8.44 7.56 -9.22
C SER A 55 9.83 8.09 -9.58
N GLU A 56 9.89 8.95 -10.61
CA GLU A 56 11.17 9.53 -11.08
C GLU A 56 11.90 10.29 -9.97
N ARG A 57 11.16 10.99 -9.10
CA ARG A 57 11.73 11.74 -7.96
C ARG A 57 12.47 10.85 -6.97
N LEU A 58 12.01 9.62 -6.78
CA LEU A 58 12.60 8.68 -5.81
C LEU A 58 13.50 7.64 -6.49
N GLY A 59 13.51 7.56 -7.83
CA GLY A 59 14.18 6.49 -8.55
C GLY A 59 13.57 5.11 -8.32
N LYS A 60 12.27 5.04 -7.99
CA LYS A 60 11.59 3.79 -7.57
C LYS A 60 10.53 3.36 -8.56
N PHE A 61 10.32 2.05 -8.71
CA PHE A 61 9.10 1.51 -9.33
C PHE A 61 8.17 1.08 -8.22
N VAL A 62 7.15 1.89 -7.96
CA VAL A 62 6.29 1.74 -6.79
C VAL A 62 5.17 0.78 -7.10
N TYR A 63 5.00 -0.22 -6.25
CA TYR A 63 3.84 -1.11 -6.21
C TYR A 63 3.07 -0.89 -4.90
N VAL A 64 1.81 -0.53 -4.99
CA VAL A 64 0.90 -0.26 -3.87
C VAL A 64 -0.16 -1.34 -3.86
N THR A 65 -0.42 -1.93 -2.70
CA THR A 65 -1.56 -2.83 -2.51
C THR A 65 -2.45 -2.34 -1.38
N TYR A 66 -3.75 -2.26 -1.66
CA TYR A 66 -4.79 -2.17 -0.63
C TYR A 66 -5.40 -3.55 -0.44
N ALA A 67 -5.23 -4.14 0.74
CA ALA A 67 -5.74 -5.46 1.08
C ALA A 67 -6.85 -5.38 2.13
N ALA A 68 -7.91 -6.16 1.96
CA ALA A 68 -8.93 -6.34 2.99
C ALA A 68 -8.34 -7.13 4.15
N VAL A 69 -8.43 -6.58 5.36
CA VAL A 69 -8.12 -7.31 6.59
C VAL A 69 -9.43 -7.89 7.09
N ARG A 70 -9.46 -9.20 7.31
CA ARG A 70 -10.61 -9.94 7.84
C ARG A 70 -10.17 -10.75 9.06
N ASP A 71 -11.08 -10.95 10.00
CA ASP A 71 -10.85 -11.89 11.10
C ASP A 71 -11.07 -13.34 10.65
N ASP A 72 -10.87 -14.29 11.57
CA ASP A 72 -11.02 -15.73 11.31
C ASP A 72 -12.45 -16.13 10.92
N GLN A 73 -13.45 -15.28 11.19
CA GLN A 73 -14.84 -15.48 10.81
C GLN A 73 -15.18 -14.81 9.46
N GLY A 74 -14.20 -14.17 8.82
CA GLY A 74 -14.36 -13.47 7.54
C GLY A 74 -14.92 -12.06 7.67
N HIS A 75 -15.14 -11.54 8.88
CA HIS A 75 -15.65 -10.19 9.07
C HIS A 75 -14.57 -9.15 8.77
N PHE A 76 -14.96 -8.10 8.05
CA PHE A 76 -14.06 -7.02 7.64
C PHE A 76 -13.60 -6.18 8.83
N GLN A 77 -12.29 -6.14 9.07
CA GLN A 77 -11.64 -5.40 10.14
C GLN A 77 -11.00 -4.09 9.68
N GLY A 78 -10.71 -3.96 8.38
CA GLY A 78 -10.11 -2.74 7.83
C GLY A 78 -9.39 -2.97 6.51
N VAL A 79 -8.58 -1.98 6.14
CA VAL A 79 -7.73 -2.04 4.94
C VAL A 79 -6.28 -1.92 5.38
N LEU A 80 -5.44 -2.85 4.92
CA LEU A 80 -3.99 -2.74 4.99
C LEU A 80 -3.48 -2.16 3.68
N GLU A 81 -2.83 -1.00 3.74
CA GLU A 81 -2.08 -0.43 2.62
C GLU A 81 -0.60 -0.72 2.83
N TYR A 82 0.04 -1.39 1.86
CA TYR A 82 1.49 -1.54 1.83
C TYR A 82 2.06 -1.11 0.48
N VAL A 83 3.25 -0.51 0.54
CA VAL A 83 3.93 0.10 -0.59
C VAL A 83 5.32 -0.50 -0.68
N GLN A 84 5.68 -0.97 -1.87
CA GLN A 84 6.94 -1.63 -2.14
C GLN A 84 7.64 -0.93 -3.30
N ASP A 85 8.96 -0.79 -3.18
CA ASP A 85 9.80 -0.53 -4.34
C ASP A 85 10.16 -1.87 -4.97
N ILE A 86 9.71 -2.08 -6.20
CA ILE A 86 9.95 -3.31 -6.97
C ILE A 86 10.97 -3.09 -8.08
N GLN A 87 11.58 -1.90 -8.21
CA GLN A 87 12.66 -1.66 -9.17
C GLN A 87 13.79 -2.70 -9.05
N PRO A 88 14.26 -3.08 -7.84
CA PRO A 88 15.30 -4.11 -7.71
C PRO A 88 14.91 -5.48 -8.26
N PHE A 89 13.61 -5.78 -8.38
CA PHE A 89 13.16 -7.06 -8.95
C PHE A 89 13.32 -7.15 -10.46
N PHE A 90 13.40 -6.01 -11.16
CA PHE A 90 13.63 -5.99 -12.60
C PHE A 90 15.09 -6.29 -12.98
N GLU A 91 15.99 -6.24 -11.99
CA GLU A 91 17.43 -6.43 -12.14
C GLU A 91 17.89 -7.82 -11.67
N LEU A 92 16.95 -8.69 -11.26
CA LEU A 92 17.26 -10.07 -10.87
C LEU A 92 17.66 -10.87 -12.11
N GLU A 93 18.88 -11.41 -12.11
CA GLU A 93 19.41 -12.23 -13.20
C GLU A 93 19.30 -13.75 -12.92
N SER A 94 18.98 -14.13 -11.69
CA SER A 94 18.87 -15.52 -11.23
C SER A 94 17.43 -15.87 -10.88
N ASP A 95 17.04 -17.12 -11.18
CA ASP A 95 15.73 -17.68 -10.84
C ASP A 95 15.61 -18.06 -9.35
N LEU A 96 16.72 -18.06 -8.59
CA LEU A 96 16.75 -18.44 -7.19
C LEU A 96 17.70 -17.56 -6.37
N ASN A 97 17.21 -17.09 -5.23
CA ASN A 97 18.03 -16.52 -4.15
C ASN A 97 17.50 -17.04 -2.81
N ARG A 98 18.34 -17.76 -2.06
CA ARG A 98 18.07 -18.24 -0.70
C ARG A 98 19.33 -17.99 0.12
N ASP A 99 19.29 -16.97 0.97
CA ASP A 99 20.43 -16.52 1.79
C ASP A 99 20.28 -16.94 3.27
N ILE A 100 19.42 -17.93 3.52
CA ILE A 100 19.13 -18.48 4.84
C ILE A 100 18.84 -19.97 4.65
N ASP A 101 19.62 -20.81 5.34
CA ASP A 101 19.39 -22.27 5.48
C ASP A 101 18.32 -22.58 6.55
#